data_AF-A0A972HF63-F1
#
_entry.id   AF-A0A972HF63-F1
#
_cell.length_a   1.000
_cell.length_b   1.000
_cell.length_c   1.000
_cell.angle_alpha   90.00
_cell.angle_beta   90.00
_cell.angle_gamma   90.00
#
_symmetry.space_group_name_H-M   'P 1'
#
loop_
_entity.id
_entity.type
_entity.pdbx_description
1 polymer ?
#
loop_
_entity_poly.entity_id
_entity_poly.type
_entity_poly.pdbx_seq_one_letter_code
_entity_poly.pdbx_strand_id
1 'polypeptide(L)' 'MNRHIVVDDGDFPEDPDFDPESLATCAYWRCGELFERRSANHRYCRKACRSRQKKWQRSQERKAAKQARRPT' A
#
# COMPACT_ATOMS: atom_id res chain seq x y z
N MET A 1 -11.45 -9.03 -45.18
CA MET A 1 -12.30 -8.28 -44.23
C MET A 1 -11.38 -7.64 -43.19
N ASN A 2 -11.00 -6.37 -43.36
CA ASN A 2 -10.10 -5.70 -42.43
C ASN A 2 -10.93 -4.90 -41.43
N ARG A 3 -11.02 -5.40 -40.20
CA ARG A 3 -11.76 -4.78 -39.10
C ARG A 3 -10.89 -3.66 -38.53
N HIS A 4 -11.24 -2.41 -38.86
CA HIS A 4 -10.68 -1.24 -38.21
C HIS A 4 -11.09 -1.26 -36.74
N ILE A 5 -10.11 -1.24 -35.84
CA ILE A 5 -10.32 -0.96 -34.43
C ILE A 5 -10.42 0.56 -34.34
N VAL A 6 -11.65 1.07 -34.24
CA VAL A 6 -11.87 2.43 -33.76
C VAL A 6 -11.52 2.42 -32.28
N VAL A 7 -10.40 3.06 -31.93
CA VAL A 7 -10.13 3.42 -30.54
C VAL A 7 -11.05 4.60 -30.28
N ASP A 8 -12.23 4.30 -29.76
CA ASP A 8 -13.12 5.27 -29.15
C ASP A 8 -12.34 5.84 -27.95
N ASP A 9 -11.78 7.04 -28.12
CA ASP A 9 -11.11 7.83 -27.08
C ASP A 9 -12.21 8.32 -26.13
N GLY A 10 -12.87 7.35 -25.49
CA GLY A 10 -14.00 7.57 -24.62
C GLY A 10 -13.58 8.58 -23.58
N ASP A 11 -14.30 9.71 -23.56
CA ASP A 11 -14.35 10.73 -22.53
C ASP A 11 -14.28 10.07 -21.16
N PHE A 12 -13.05 9.84 -20.68
CA PHE A 12 -12.81 9.42 -19.32
C PHE A 12 -13.18 10.68 -18.54
N PRO A 13 -14.21 10.65 -17.68
CA PRO A 13 -14.43 11.76 -16.79
C PRO A 13 -13.14 11.90 -15.99
N GLU A 14 -12.34 12.92 -16.31
CA GLU A 14 -11.22 13.34 -15.47
C GLU A 14 -11.87 13.67 -14.13
N ASP A 15 -11.75 12.74 -13.19
CA ASP A 15 -12.22 12.94 -11.83
C ASP A 15 -11.42 14.13 -11.30
N PRO A 16 -12.03 15.32 -11.16
CA PRO A 16 -11.28 16.57 -10.95
C PRO A 16 -10.56 16.57 -9.61
N ASP A 17 -10.87 15.61 -8.74
CA ASP A 17 -10.24 15.39 -7.45
C ASP A 17 -9.09 14.36 -7.49
N PHE A 18 -8.78 13.76 -8.65
CA PHE A 18 -7.70 12.78 -8.77
C PHE A 18 -6.32 13.47 -8.74
N ASP A 19 -5.70 13.46 -7.57
CA ASP A 19 -4.32 13.91 -7.39
C ASP A 19 -3.34 12.72 -7.52
N PRO A 20 -2.52 12.65 -8.59
CA PRO A 20 -1.54 11.58 -8.74
C PRO A 20 -0.46 11.60 -7.64
N GLU A 21 -0.21 12.72 -6.97
CA GLU A 21 0.72 12.77 -5.81
C GLU A 21 0.16 12.06 -4.58
N SER A 22 -1.15 11.83 -4.54
CA SER A 22 -1.82 11.09 -3.46
C SER A 22 -1.63 9.56 -3.58
N LEU A 23 -1.20 9.06 -4.74
CA LEU A 23 -0.92 7.63 -4.94
C LEU A 23 0.31 7.20 -4.16
N ALA A 24 0.18 6.11 -3.41
CA ALA A 24 1.29 5.50 -2.70
C ALA A 24 1.20 3.98 -2.64
N THR A 25 2.36 3.35 -2.44
CA THR A 25 2.44 1.92 -2.14
C THR A 25 2.17 1.65 -0.66
N CYS A 26 1.41 0.60 -0.36
CA CYS A 26 1.12 0.18 1.00
C CYS A 26 2.40 -0.18 1.78
N ALA A 27 2.59 0.44 2.95
CA ALA A 27 3.79 0.24 3.79
C ALA A 27 3.91 -1.15 4.42
N TYR A 28 2.91 -2.02 4.28
CA TYR A 28 3.05 -3.41 4.71
C TYR A 28 3.86 -4.18 3.69
N TRP A 29 5.02 -4.70 4.11
CA TRP A 29 6.04 -5.33 3.25
C TRP A 29 5.55 -6.51 2.39
N ARG A 30 4.43 -7.15 2.73
CA ARG A 30 3.81 -8.21 1.90
C ARG A 30 2.67 -7.74 1.00
N CYS A 31 2.24 -6.48 1.11
CA CYS A 31 1.08 -5.99 0.36
C CYS A 31 1.49 -5.45 -1.01
N GLY A 32 2.33 -4.42 -1.04
CA GLY A 32 2.79 -3.79 -2.28
C GLY A 32 1.71 -3.05 -3.10
N GLU A 33 0.42 -3.16 -2.73
CA GLU A 33 -0.69 -2.51 -3.43
C GLU A 33 -0.52 -0.98 -3.49
N LEU A 34 -0.74 -0.41 -4.68
CA LEU A 34 -0.93 1.03 -4.89
C LEU A 34 -2.33 1.43 -4.42
N PHE A 35 -2.42 2.55 -3.71
CA PHE A 35 -3.69 3.10 -3.22
C PHE A 35 -3.60 4.61 -3.07
N GLU A 36 -4.76 5.25 -3.02
CA GLU A 36 -4.88 6.69 -2.86
C GLU A 36 -4.86 7.09 -1.37
N ARG A 37 -3.98 8.04 -1.03
CA ARG A 37 -3.81 8.51 0.35
C ARG A 37 -4.69 9.70 0.64
N ARG A 38 -5.75 9.43 1.40
CA ARG A 38 -6.56 10.47 2.06
C ARG A 38 -5.82 11.42 3.02
N SER A 39 -4.58 11.10 3.42
CA SER A 39 -3.76 12.00 4.25
C SER A 39 -2.28 11.60 4.29
N ALA A 40 -1.44 12.52 4.75
CA ALA A 40 -0.02 12.29 4.98
C ALA A 40 0.27 11.10 5.94
N ASN A 41 -0.64 10.78 6.86
CA ASN A 41 -0.47 9.65 7.78
C ASN A 41 -1.09 8.33 7.27
N HIS A 42 -1.80 8.36 6.15
CA HIS A 42 -2.42 7.16 5.56
C HIS A 42 -1.35 6.29 4.87
N ARG A 43 -0.71 5.41 5.64
CA ARG A 43 0.41 4.57 5.16
C ARG A 43 0.01 3.17 4.68
N TYR A 44 -1.23 2.75 4.90
CA TYR A 44 -1.68 1.38 4.63
C TYR A 44 -2.99 1.40 3.85
N CYS A 45 -3.06 0.65 2.75
CA CYS A 45 -4.27 0.55 1.92
C CYS A 45 -5.50 0.06 2.70
N ARG A 46 -5.31 -0.79 3.72
CA ARG A 46 -6.37 -1.35 4.55
C ARG A 46 -5.95 -1.51 6.01
N LYS A 47 -6.94 -1.48 6.91
CA LYS A 47 -6.74 -1.72 8.35
C LYS A 47 -6.03 -3.05 8.63
N ALA A 48 -6.31 -4.10 7.83
CA ALA A 48 -5.66 -5.40 7.96
C ALA A 48 -4.13 -5.33 7.77
N CYS A 49 -3.64 -4.52 6.82
CA CYS A 49 -2.20 -4.34 6.57
C CYS A 49 -1.52 -3.67 7.77
N ARG A 50 -2.14 -2.63 8.34
CA ARG A 50 -1.67 -1.99 9.57
C ARG A 50 -1.57 -2.99 10.73
N SER A 51 -2.59 -3.83 10.90
CA SER A 51 -2.64 -4.84 11.97
C SER A 51 -1.54 -5.90 11.81
N ARG A 52 -1.37 -6.43 10.58
CA ARG A 52 -0.33 -7.41 10.26
C ARG A 52 1.07 -6.84 10.47
N GLN A 53 1.32 -5.59 10.04
CA GLN A 53 2.59 -4.91 10.26
C GLN A 53 2.91 -4.77 11.77
N LYS A 54 1.95 -4.27 12.57
CA LYS A 54 2.11 -4.17 14.04
C LYS A 54 2.34 -5.53 14.71
N LYS A 55 1.66 -6.59 14.26
CA LYS A 55 1.86 -7.95 14.78
C LYS A 55 3.27 -8.45 14.48
N TRP A 56 3.77 -8.20 13.27
CA TRP A 56 5.13 -8.54 12.88
C TRP A 56 6.17 -7.76 13.70
N GLN A 57 6.02 -6.43 13.85
CA GLN A 57 6.91 -5.61 14.68
C GLN A 57 7.01 -6.12 16.12
N ARG A 58 5.87 -6.36 16.79
CA ARG A 58 5.84 -6.96 18.13
C ARG A 58 6.48 -8.35 18.20
N SER A 59 6.41 -9.12 17.11
CA SER A 59 7.10 -10.41 17.05
C SER A 59 8.61 -10.23 16.95
N GLN A 60 9.09 -9.23 16.20
CA GLN A 60 10.52 -8.94 16.09
C GLN A 60 11.08 -8.38 17.39
N GLU A 61 10.37 -7.44 18.03
CA GLU A 61 10.72 -6.90 19.35
C GLU A 61 10.88 -8.01 20.39
N ARG A 62 9.93 -8.95 20.44
CA ARG A 62 10.03 -10.12 21.34
C ARG A 62 11.22 -11.02 21.03
N LYS A 63 11.58 -11.18 19.76
CA LYS A 63 12.78 -11.96 19.35
C LYS A 63 14.06 -11.22 19.75
N ALA A 64 14.13 -9.92 19.50
CA ALA A 64 15.26 -9.07 19.87
C ALA A 64 15.47 -9.06 21.39
N ALA A 65 14.41 -8.91 22.17
CA ALA A 65 14.46 -8.97 23.64
C ALA A 65 14.97 -10.33 24.15
N LYS A 66 14.62 -11.44 23.49
CA LYS A 66 15.18 -12.76 23.83
C LYS A 66 16.67 -12.87 23.50
N GLN A 67 17.10 -12.33 22.36
CA GLN A 67 18.51 -12.31 21.96
C GLN A 67 19.35 -11.47 22.92
N ALA A 68 18.88 -10.28 23.30
CA ALA A 68 19.58 -9.40 24.25
C ALA A 68 19.75 -10.02 25.65
N ARG A 69 18.92 -11.01 26.01
CA ARG A 69 18.98 -11.73 27.30
C ARG A 69 19.80 -13.02 27.24
N ARG A 70 20.27 -13.46 26.06
CA ARG A 70 21.16 -14.62 25.98
C ARG A 70 22.56 -14.17 26.41
N PRO A 71 23.15 -14.74 27.47
CA PRO A 71 24.55 -14.52 27.76
C PRO A 71 25.36 -15.08 26.58
N THR A 72 26.22 -14.23 26.02
CA THR A 72 27.23 -14.59 25.01
C THR A 72 28.32 -15.44 25.61
#